data_AF-A0A7K4DDM2-F1
#
_entry.id   AF-A0A7K4DDM2-F1
#
_cell.length_a   1.000
_cell.length_b   1.000
_cell.length_c   1.000
_cell.angle_alpha   90.00
_cell.angle_beta   90.00
_cell.angle_gamma   90.00
#
_symmetry.space_group_name_H-M   'P 1'
#
loop_
_entity.id
_entity.type
_entity.pdbx_description
1 polymer ?
#
loop_
_entity_poly.entity_id
_entity_poly.type
_entity_poly.pdbx_seq_one_letter_code
_entity_poly.pdbx_strand_id
1 'polypeptide(L)'
;MTKITLVIASLLLLVLVVGAGAQQEGLSNFSGTSESSNQTIEGTQGVAGNGTDLTNAGSPLAATFENNESRTSLSPLPGFTAEIGLELVGKDFTSPMMITSPEDGTGRLFVVDQIGLVKIIDANGTIAEEPFLDLQDSLVDLDPTYDERGLLSIAFHPNYRNNGKVYVFYSAPLRPEAPEGWSCTNHISEFQVDPDNPGQVNMSSEKILMYIDKPYQNHNGGVLAFGPDDGYLYISLGDGGKGNDVGNGHTPGIGNAQDLTKIYGKILRIDVDSSATGVTIPPNATGTMNQTVNVNQPENPPEPTWATLAGTLYGIPPDNPFAQIQPEILDSYAYKTVLPEIYAYGFRNPAYMAFDVGGGDALFVAMAGQDLFESVDIVLNGGNYGWNIREGTHCFDPNAPTAPGESCNTTGLLGEPLIGPIFEGGHDLGIVIVGGGVYRGNTVMGLQGRYIFGYWSDSRTVGNGTILAATPPTGWAEGALPETAADLTPEDNAMWQAQTLNVTAGNGEDLGLFLRGFGEDTNHDMYVLTNDVGGPDKSTSTGKIWRIVSPTAISPATQAAVGNLTENVTAIAGE
;
A
#
# COMPACT_ATOMS: atom_id res chain seq x y z
N MET A 1 -11.50 19.09 52.04
CA MET A 1 -12.29 19.68 50.93
C MET A 1 -11.84 19.00 49.67
N THR A 2 -12.54 17.93 49.32
CA THR A 2 -12.34 17.09 48.14
C THR A 2 -13.01 17.76 46.95
N LYS A 3 -12.26 18.05 45.88
CA LYS A 3 -12.85 18.46 44.59
C LYS A 3 -12.98 17.22 43.72
N ILE A 4 -14.24 16.87 43.45
CA ILE A 4 -14.66 15.82 42.54
C ILE A 4 -14.54 16.39 41.12
N THR A 5 -13.73 15.76 40.27
CA THR A 5 -13.69 16.03 38.83
C THR A 5 -14.75 15.15 38.17
N LEU A 6 -15.76 15.76 37.57
CA LEU A 6 -16.78 15.07 36.76
C LEU A 6 -16.12 14.63 35.44
N VAL A 7 -16.04 13.33 35.21
CA VAL A 7 -15.86 12.75 33.87
C VAL A 7 -17.24 12.63 33.26
N ILE A 8 -17.51 13.40 32.19
CA ILE A 8 -18.71 13.22 31.39
C ILE A 8 -18.46 12.02 30.46
N ALA A 9 -19.06 10.89 30.80
CA ALA A 9 -19.19 9.76 29.91
C ALA A 9 -20.25 10.11 28.85
N SER A 10 -19.81 10.36 27.62
CA SER A 10 -20.71 10.43 26.46
C SER A 10 -21.13 9.01 26.09
N LEU A 11 -22.41 8.72 26.31
CA LEU A 11 -23.07 7.47 25.94
C LEU A 11 -23.16 7.39 24.41
N LEU A 12 -22.30 6.59 23.76
CA LEU A 12 -22.47 6.26 22.34
C LEU A 12 -23.55 5.17 22.20
N LEU A 13 -24.53 5.47 21.35
CA LEU A 13 -25.55 4.52 20.92
C LEU A 13 -24.90 3.46 20.03
N LEU A 14 -24.92 2.22 20.47
CA LEU A 14 -24.44 1.06 19.72
C LEU A 14 -25.38 0.80 18.53
N VAL A 15 -24.99 1.19 17.32
CA VAL A 15 -25.63 0.69 16.10
C VAL A 15 -24.81 -0.48 15.59
N LEU A 16 -25.22 -1.68 16.02
CA LEU A 16 -24.91 -2.93 15.36
C LEU A 16 -25.56 -2.91 13.98
N VAL A 17 -24.79 -2.71 12.92
CA VAL A 17 -25.22 -3.13 11.57
C VAL A 17 -24.87 -4.62 11.45
N VAL A 18 -25.74 -5.45 12.02
CA VAL A 18 -25.83 -6.86 11.65
C VAL A 18 -26.70 -6.90 10.40
N GLY A 19 -26.09 -7.15 9.24
CA GLY A 19 -26.80 -7.44 8.00
C GLY A 19 -27.40 -8.84 8.05
N ALA A 20 -28.40 -9.06 8.91
CA ALA A 20 -29.25 -10.25 8.85
C ALA A 20 -30.54 -9.88 8.11
N GLY A 21 -30.79 -10.57 6.99
CA GLY A 21 -32.01 -10.42 6.21
C GLY A 21 -33.26 -10.71 7.03
N ALA A 22 -34.29 -9.91 6.81
CA ALA A 22 -35.67 -10.28 7.11
C ALA A 22 -36.59 -9.66 6.05
N GLN A 23 -37.25 -10.56 5.32
CA GLN A 23 -38.34 -10.29 4.40
C GLN A 23 -39.44 -9.46 5.07
N GLN A 24 -40.04 -8.54 4.31
CA GLN A 24 -41.40 -8.09 4.61
C GLN A 24 -42.23 -8.09 3.33
N GLU A 25 -43.28 -8.92 3.35
CA GLU A 25 -44.26 -9.07 2.28
C GLU A 25 -44.98 -7.75 1.99
N GLY A 26 -44.94 -7.36 0.72
CA GLY A 26 -45.78 -6.31 0.14
C GLY A 26 -46.42 -6.85 -1.14
N LEU A 27 -47.60 -7.44 -1.01
CA LEU A 27 -48.44 -7.85 -2.13
C LEU A 27 -48.79 -6.65 -3.02
N SER A 28 -48.28 -6.64 -4.24
CA SER A 28 -48.97 -5.97 -5.35
C SER A 28 -48.81 -6.78 -6.63
N ASN A 29 -49.93 -7.31 -7.11
CA ASN A 29 -50.06 -8.03 -8.36
C ASN A 29 -49.77 -7.10 -9.54
N PHE A 30 -48.72 -7.38 -10.29
CA PHE A 30 -48.65 -7.04 -11.71
C PHE A 30 -48.10 -8.25 -12.47
N SER A 31 -49.01 -8.93 -13.17
CA SER A 31 -48.71 -10.00 -14.11
C SER A 31 -48.07 -9.42 -15.36
N GLY A 32 -46.77 -9.61 -15.51
CA GLY A 32 -46.04 -9.35 -16.74
C GLY A 32 -44.93 -10.39 -16.84
N THR A 33 -45.12 -11.37 -17.72
CA THR A 33 -44.09 -12.34 -18.11
C THR A 33 -42.91 -11.58 -18.70
N SER A 34 -41.80 -11.47 -17.97
CA SER A 34 -40.51 -11.06 -18.52
C SER A 34 -39.68 -12.31 -18.74
N GLU A 35 -39.45 -12.60 -20.01
CA GLU A 35 -38.41 -13.52 -20.45
C GLU A 35 -37.08 -12.98 -19.94
N SER A 36 -36.37 -13.77 -19.13
CA SER A 36 -34.97 -13.54 -18.85
C SER A 36 -34.23 -13.71 -20.18
N SER A 37 -33.69 -12.61 -20.70
CA SER A 37 -32.64 -12.68 -21.71
C SER A 37 -31.36 -13.15 -21.01
N ASN A 38 -31.32 -14.47 -20.80
CA ASN A 38 -30.09 -15.20 -20.61
C ASN A 38 -29.34 -15.09 -21.94
N GLN A 39 -28.58 -14.01 -22.13
CA GLN A 39 -27.53 -14.01 -23.15
C GLN A 39 -26.35 -14.78 -22.57
N THR A 40 -26.52 -16.10 -22.60
CA THR A 40 -25.42 -17.05 -22.69
C THR A 40 -24.59 -16.61 -23.88
N ILE A 41 -23.38 -16.12 -23.64
CA ILE A 41 -22.32 -16.15 -24.66
C ILE A 41 -21.90 -17.62 -24.73
N GLU A 42 -22.71 -18.43 -25.43
CA GLU A 42 -22.30 -19.76 -25.87
C GLU A 42 -21.41 -19.59 -27.10
N GLY A 43 -20.17 -20.10 -27.00
CA GLY A 43 -19.51 -20.66 -28.17
C GLY A 43 -18.17 -20.08 -28.57
N THR A 44 -17.20 -20.05 -27.65
CA THR A 44 -15.89 -20.63 -27.99
C THR A 44 -15.72 -21.88 -27.17
N GLN A 45 -15.93 -23.02 -27.83
CA GLN A 45 -15.51 -24.33 -27.35
C GLN A 45 -14.06 -24.25 -26.85
N GLY A 46 -13.80 -24.95 -25.75
CA GLY A 46 -12.51 -25.04 -25.09
C GLY A 46 -11.34 -25.04 -26.06
N VAL A 47 -10.71 -23.87 -26.17
CA VAL A 47 -9.26 -23.85 -26.25
C VAL A 47 -8.86 -24.16 -24.80
N ALA A 48 -8.40 -25.38 -24.55
CA ALA A 48 -7.49 -25.59 -23.45
C ALA A 48 -6.30 -24.68 -23.75
N GLY A 49 -6.39 -23.43 -23.30
CA GLY A 49 -5.27 -22.53 -23.26
C GLY A 49 -4.27 -23.25 -22.39
N ASN A 50 -3.15 -23.62 -22.97
CA ASN A 50 -1.99 -24.18 -22.30
C ASN A 50 -1.33 -23.08 -21.45
N GLY A 51 -2.14 -22.31 -20.72
CA GLY A 51 -1.77 -21.22 -19.86
C GLY A 51 -1.45 -21.79 -18.49
N THR A 52 -0.24 -21.53 -18.05
CA THR A 52 0.23 -21.81 -16.70
C THR A 52 -0.71 -21.14 -15.69
N ASP A 53 -1.26 -21.91 -14.75
CA ASP A 53 -2.03 -21.35 -13.63
C ASP A 53 -1.05 -20.73 -12.63
N LEU A 54 -1.11 -19.41 -12.47
CA LEU A 54 -0.28 -18.63 -11.56
C LEU A 54 -1.05 -18.13 -10.33
N THR A 55 -2.30 -18.57 -10.14
CA THR A 55 -3.21 -18.03 -9.12
C THR A 55 -2.91 -18.49 -7.70
N ASN A 56 -2.02 -19.49 -7.53
CA ASN A 56 -1.75 -20.18 -6.26
C ASN A 56 -2.99 -20.81 -5.59
N ALA A 57 -4.11 -20.93 -6.30
CA ALA A 57 -5.32 -21.57 -5.81
C ALA A 57 -5.04 -23.03 -5.40
N GLY A 58 -5.48 -23.41 -4.20
CA GLY A 58 -5.27 -24.75 -3.65
C GLY A 58 -3.88 -24.99 -3.05
N SER A 59 -3.03 -23.96 -2.95
CA SER A 59 -1.79 -24.04 -2.18
C SER A 59 -2.06 -24.42 -0.71
N PRO A 60 -1.25 -25.30 -0.09
CA PRO A 60 -1.38 -25.62 1.34
C PRO A 60 -0.96 -24.45 2.26
N LEU A 61 -0.34 -23.41 1.69
CA LEU A 61 0.03 -22.18 2.40
C LEU A 61 -1.02 -21.07 2.25
N ALA A 62 -2.01 -21.24 1.37
CA ALA A 62 -3.13 -20.31 1.25
C ALA A 62 -3.97 -20.32 2.54
N ALA A 63 -4.57 -19.17 2.85
CA ALA A 63 -5.55 -19.08 3.91
C ALA A 63 -6.84 -19.78 3.46
N THR A 64 -7.64 -20.25 4.43
CA THR A 64 -8.94 -20.85 4.15
C THR A 64 -10.06 -20.04 4.78
N PHE A 65 -11.26 -20.13 4.22
CA PHE A 65 -12.46 -19.57 4.82
C PHE A 65 -13.37 -20.70 5.30
N GLU A 66 -13.47 -20.86 6.61
CA GLU A 66 -14.25 -21.93 7.23
C GLU A 66 -15.05 -21.39 8.42
N ASN A 67 -16.32 -21.79 8.53
CA ASN A 67 -17.21 -21.37 9.62
C ASN A 67 -17.32 -19.84 9.79
N ASN A 68 -17.41 -19.11 8.67
CA ASN A 68 -17.47 -17.64 8.60
C ASN A 68 -16.22 -16.91 9.11
N GLU A 69 -15.07 -17.57 9.17
CA GLU A 69 -13.82 -16.93 9.56
C GLU A 69 -12.69 -17.34 8.60
N SER A 70 -11.87 -16.38 8.19
CA SER A 70 -10.64 -16.68 7.47
C SER A 70 -9.56 -17.15 8.45
N ARG A 71 -8.73 -18.08 7.98
CA ARG A 71 -7.73 -18.79 8.78
C ARG A 71 -6.41 -18.82 8.04
N THR A 72 -5.39 -18.23 8.64
CA THR A 72 -4.06 -18.17 8.05
C THR A 72 -3.29 -19.46 8.30
N SER A 73 -2.62 -19.95 7.27
CA SER A 73 -1.70 -21.09 7.37
C SER A 73 -0.33 -20.64 7.88
N LEU A 74 -0.13 -20.68 9.21
CA LEU A 74 1.16 -20.41 9.85
C LEU A 74 1.81 -21.72 10.31
N SER A 75 3.12 -21.87 10.06
CA SER A 75 3.85 -23.07 10.47
C SER A 75 5.30 -22.75 10.88
N PRO A 76 5.81 -23.35 11.97
CA PRO A 76 7.21 -23.17 12.36
C PRO A 76 8.18 -23.60 11.27
N LEU A 77 9.24 -22.82 11.07
CA LEU A 77 10.32 -23.16 10.14
C LEU A 77 11.53 -23.71 10.91
N PRO A 78 11.97 -24.95 10.65
CA PRO A 78 13.16 -25.51 11.29
C PRO A 78 14.40 -24.62 11.11
N GLY A 79 15.10 -24.33 12.21
CA GLY A 79 16.32 -23.52 12.20
C GLY A 79 16.10 -22.00 12.17
N PHE A 80 14.86 -21.54 12.19
CA PHE A 80 14.52 -20.13 12.35
C PHE A 80 13.81 -19.91 13.69
N THR A 81 14.31 -18.95 14.48
CA THR A 81 13.67 -18.50 15.71
C THR A 81 12.95 -17.19 15.40
N ALA A 82 11.62 -17.22 15.41
CA ALA A 82 10.76 -16.09 15.14
C ALA A 82 10.69 -15.13 16.33
N GLU A 83 11.82 -14.54 16.73
CA GLU A 83 11.92 -13.60 17.85
C GLU A 83 12.69 -12.35 17.45
N ILE A 84 12.15 -11.17 17.78
CA ILE A 84 12.79 -9.88 17.57
C ILE A 84 12.73 -9.00 18.82
N GLY A 85 13.71 -8.12 18.96
CA GLY A 85 13.69 -7.00 19.89
C GLY A 85 13.27 -5.70 19.20
N LEU A 86 12.65 -4.78 19.94
CA LEU A 86 12.35 -3.42 19.47
C LEU A 86 13.02 -2.37 20.36
N GLU A 87 13.86 -1.54 19.75
CA GLU A 87 14.54 -0.41 20.40
C GLU A 87 13.86 0.91 20.04
N LEU A 88 13.42 1.68 21.04
CA LEU A 88 12.77 2.97 20.80
C LEU A 88 13.78 3.98 20.25
N VAL A 89 13.53 4.52 19.05
CA VAL A 89 14.38 5.54 18.42
C VAL A 89 13.72 6.91 18.31
N GLY A 90 12.39 6.97 18.38
CA GLY A 90 11.64 8.21 18.30
C GLY A 90 10.23 8.06 18.87
N LYS A 91 9.66 9.16 19.35
CA LYS A 91 8.30 9.24 19.90
C LYS A 91 7.72 10.63 19.70
N ASP A 92 6.48 10.83 20.17
CA ASP A 92 5.75 12.10 20.10
C ASP A 92 5.41 12.51 18.65
N PHE A 93 5.19 11.51 17.79
CA PHE A 93 4.54 11.64 16.47
C PHE A 93 3.03 11.54 16.63
N THR A 94 2.25 12.02 15.68
CA THR A 94 0.79 11.91 15.75
C THR A 94 0.28 10.61 15.13
N SER A 95 0.73 10.31 13.91
CA SER A 95 0.33 9.12 13.17
C SER A 95 1.40 8.75 12.12
N PRO A 96 2.56 8.25 12.58
CA PRO A 96 3.67 7.94 11.70
C PRO A 96 3.32 6.75 10.80
N MET A 97 3.54 6.87 9.48
CA MET A 97 3.17 5.85 8.49
C MET A 97 4.36 5.24 7.73
N MET A 98 5.42 6.02 7.49
CA MET A 98 6.57 5.59 6.69
C MET A 98 7.86 6.21 7.21
N ILE A 99 8.95 5.46 7.10
CA ILE A 99 10.31 5.97 7.24
C ILE A 99 11.06 5.71 5.95
N THR A 100 11.82 6.72 5.52
CA THR A 100 12.79 6.57 4.44
C THR A 100 14.04 7.40 4.75
N SER A 101 15.12 7.13 4.03
CA SER A 101 16.38 7.84 4.14
C SER A 101 16.95 8.10 2.75
N PRO A 102 17.44 9.31 2.45
CA PRO A 102 18.18 9.55 1.23
C PRO A 102 19.59 8.95 1.34
N GLU A 103 20.10 8.40 0.24
CA GLU A 103 21.50 7.96 0.13
C GLU A 103 22.50 9.14 0.01
N ASP A 104 22.32 10.18 0.83
CA ASP A 104 23.17 11.37 0.87
C ASP A 104 24.36 11.24 1.84
N GLY A 105 24.43 10.14 2.58
CA GLY A 105 25.48 9.83 3.56
C GLY A 105 25.31 10.53 4.91
N THR A 106 24.17 11.17 5.17
CA THR A 106 23.90 11.86 6.44
C THR A 106 23.38 10.95 7.55
N GLY A 107 22.83 9.78 7.18
CA GLY A 107 22.21 8.84 8.14
C GLY A 107 20.93 9.38 8.78
N ARG A 108 20.30 10.40 8.17
CA ARG A 108 19.04 10.97 8.65
C ARG A 108 17.87 10.09 8.24
N LEU A 109 16.92 9.92 9.16
CA LEU A 109 15.62 9.30 8.88
C LEU A 109 14.57 10.39 8.67
N PHE A 110 13.70 10.19 7.69
CA PHE A 110 12.58 11.06 7.39
C PHE A 110 11.30 10.30 7.71
N VAL A 111 10.62 10.74 8.77
CA VAL A 111 9.39 10.12 9.27
C VAL A 111 8.20 10.87 8.66
N VAL A 112 7.42 10.16 7.85
CA VAL A 112 6.17 10.65 7.29
C VAL A 112 5.07 10.47 8.33
N ASP A 113 4.49 11.59 8.76
CA ASP A 113 3.37 11.66 9.70
C ASP A 113 2.11 12.03 8.92
N GLN A 114 1.08 11.17 8.99
CA GLN A 114 -0.13 11.22 8.15
C GLN A 114 -0.82 12.59 8.15
N ILE A 115 -0.67 13.33 9.25
CA ILE A 115 -1.27 14.65 9.45
C ILE A 115 -0.70 15.75 8.57
N GLY A 116 0.30 15.46 7.73
CA GLY A 116 0.88 16.40 6.76
C GLY A 116 2.29 16.85 7.08
N LEU A 117 3.03 16.10 7.92
CA LEU A 117 4.37 16.48 8.33
C LEU A 117 5.40 15.43 7.92
N VAL A 118 6.59 15.88 7.52
CA VAL A 118 7.79 15.04 7.51
C VAL A 118 8.75 15.56 8.56
N LYS A 119 9.13 14.72 9.52
CA LYS A 119 10.10 15.09 10.57
C LYS A 119 11.42 14.35 10.36
N ILE A 120 12.52 15.00 10.70
CA ILE A 120 13.86 14.40 10.62
C ILE A 120 14.26 13.84 11.98
N ILE A 121 14.76 12.60 12.01
CA ILE A 121 15.59 12.07 13.09
C ILE A 121 17.03 12.05 12.57
N ASP A 122 17.95 12.76 13.24
CA ASP A 122 19.35 12.76 12.85
C ASP A 122 20.08 11.45 13.21
N ALA A 123 21.31 11.28 12.74
CA ALA A 123 22.12 10.09 13.00
C ALA A 123 22.42 9.85 14.51
N ASN A 124 22.18 10.84 15.37
CA ASN A 124 22.33 10.71 16.83
C ASN A 124 20.99 10.40 17.53
N GLY A 125 19.89 10.26 16.78
CA GLY A 125 18.55 10.03 17.33
C GLY A 125 17.82 11.31 17.77
N THR A 126 18.30 12.49 17.38
CA THR A 126 17.64 13.77 17.72
C THR A 126 16.56 14.10 16.70
N ILE A 127 15.33 14.35 17.18
CA ILE A 127 14.23 14.82 16.34
C ILE A 127 14.40 16.32 16.09
N ALA A 128 14.38 16.75 14.83
CA ALA A 128 14.44 18.15 14.46
C ALA A 128 13.19 18.92 14.95
N GLU A 129 13.40 20.16 15.42
CA GLU A 129 12.31 21.03 15.90
C GLU A 129 11.37 21.45 14.78
N GLU A 130 11.95 21.87 13.65
CA GLU A 130 11.19 22.22 12.44
C GLU A 130 11.03 21.01 11.52
N PRO A 131 9.85 20.83 10.90
CA PRO A 131 9.63 19.75 9.96
C PRO A 131 10.41 19.98 8.66
N PHE A 132 10.76 18.88 7.99
CA PHE A 132 11.30 18.91 6.64
C PHE A 132 10.27 19.38 5.61
N LEU A 133 9.01 18.96 5.78
CA LEU A 133 7.87 19.27 4.93
C LEU A 133 6.65 19.52 5.84
N ASP A 134 5.89 20.58 5.58
CA ASP A 134 4.62 20.87 6.24
C ASP A 134 3.53 21.16 5.19
N LEU A 135 2.59 20.23 5.06
CA LEU A 135 1.44 20.26 4.16
C LEU A 135 0.11 20.37 4.91
N GLN A 136 0.10 20.65 6.22
CA GLN A 136 -1.12 20.61 7.02
C GLN A 136 -2.25 21.48 6.47
N ASP A 137 -1.91 22.64 5.91
CA ASP A 137 -2.87 23.58 5.28
C ASP A 137 -3.29 23.18 3.85
N SER A 138 -2.59 22.21 3.25
CA SER A 138 -2.85 21.70 1.90
C SER A 138 -3.59 20.36 1.91
N LEU A 139 -3.80 19.76 3.07
CA LEU A 139 -4.52 18.50 3.21
C LEU A 139 -6.03 18.69 3.27
N VAL A 140 -6.75 17.68 2.83
CA VAL A 140 -8.16 17.48 3.19
C VAL A 140 -8.32 17.29 4.71
N ASP A 141 -9.48 17.64 5.25
CA ASP A 141 -9.82 17.35 6.65
C ASP A 141 -9.81 15.84 6.91
N LEU A 142 -9.03 15.43 7.90
CA LEU A 142 -8.85 14.03 8.30
C LEU A 142 -9.78 13.65 9.45
N ASP A 143 -10.37 12.46 9.38
CA ASP A 143 -11.10 11.87 10.50
C ASP A 143 -10.10 11.31 11.53
N PRO A 144 -10.13 11.78 12.79
CA PRO A 144 -9.18 11.35 13.82
C PRO A 144 -9.35 9.89 14.24
N THR A 145 -10.49 9.26 13.96
CA THR A 145 -10.76 7.87 14.34
C THR A 145 -10.20 6.87 13.35
N TYR A 146 -10.27 7.18 12.06
CA TYR A 146 -9.75 6.39 10.96
C TYR A 146 -9.83 7.20 9.66
N ASP A 147 -8.70 7.31 8.95
CA ASP A 147 -8.65 7.89 7.62
C ASP A 147 -7.51 7.24 6.84
N GLU A 148 -7.69 7.06 5.53
CA GLU A 148 -6.64 6.59 4.61
C GLU A 148 -6.08 7.73 3.75
N ARG A 149 -6.63 8.95 3.91
CA ARG A 149 -6.13 10.18 3.28
C ARG A 149 -5.07 10.83 4.17
N GLY A 150 -4.38 11.80 3.62
CA GLY A 150 -3.38 12.61 4.31
C GLY A 150 -2.09 12.65 3.52
N LEU A 151 -0.97 12.82 4.22
CA LEU A 151 0.36 12.61 3.63
C LEU A 151 0.72 11.12 3.74
N LEU A 152 0.85 10.44 2.60
CA LEU A 152 0.97 8.98 2.57
C LEU A 152 2.40 8.50 2.33
N SER A 153 3.17 9.21 1.50
CA SER A 153 4.52 8.79 1.16
C SER A 153 5.38 9.95 0.65
N ILE A 154 6.69 9.81 0.85
CA ILE A 154 7.70 10.58 0.13
C ILE A 154 8.71 9.61 -0.50
N ALA A 155 9.33 10.03 -1.61
CA ALA A 155 10.45 9.34 -2.23
C ALA A 155 11.55 10.35 -2.60
N PHE A 156 12.78 10.08 -2.19
CA PHE A 156 13.94 10.86 -2.63
C PHE A 156 14.36 10.41 -4.03
N HIS A 157 14.67 11.35 -4.90
CA HIS A 157 15.26 11.00 -6.20
C HIS A 157 16.56 10.20 -6.00
N PRO A 158 16.90 9.22 -6.85
CA PRO A 158 18.17 8.49 -6.78
C PRO A 158 19.43 9.39 -6.84
N ASN A 159 19.27 10.61 -7.37
CA ASN A 159 20.33 11.62 -7.48
C ASN A 159 20.12 12.79 -6.49
N TYR A 160 19.36 12.56 -5.40
CA TYR A 160 18.98 13.58 -4.42
C TYR A 160 20.17 14.38 -3.88
N ARG A 161 21.31 13.72 -3.66
CA ARG A 161 22.54 14.39 -3.20
C ARG A 161 22.98 15.54 -4.12
N ASN A 162 22.69 15.45 -5.42
CA ASN A 162 23.09 16.45 -6.40
C ASN A 162 21.93 17.32 -6.88
N ASN A 163 20.71 16.77 -6.99
CA ASN A 163 19.56 17.48 -7.53
C ASN A 163 18.56 17.96 -6.47
N GLY A 164 18.62 17.46 -5.23
CA GLY A 164 17.76 17.87 -4.11
C GLY A 164 16.26 17.63 -4.29
N LYS A 165 15.86 16.75 -5.23
CA LYS A 165 14.45 16.51 -5.57
C LYS A 165 13.80 15.47 -4.64
N VAL A 166 12.59 15.78 -4.17
CA VAL A 166 11.75 14.88 -3.36
C VAL A 166 10.37 14.80 -3.98
N TYR A 167 9.79 13.60 -4.04
CA TYR A 167 8.46 13.36 -4.54
C TYR A 167 7.52 13.03 -3.40
N VAL A 168 6.28 13.50 -3.46
CA VAL A 168 5.32 13.44 -2.35
C VAL A 168 3.95 13.00 -2.87
N PHE A 169 3.32 12.06 -2.16
CA PHE A 169 1.93 11.67 -2.36
C PHE A 169 1.08 12.19 -1.20
N TYR A 170 0.08 13.02 -1.49
CA TYR A 170 -0.84 13.51 -0.47
C TYR A 170 -2.27 13.73 -0.98
N SER A 171 -3.25 13.66 -0.08
CA SER A 171 -4.66 13.92 -0.39
C SER A 171 -5.02 15.38 -0.11
N ALA A 172 -5.18 16.17 -1.17
CA ALA A 172 -5.64 17.56 -1.11
C ALA A 172 -7.18 17.66 -1.10
N PRO A 173 -7.75 18.80 -0.68
CA PRO A 173 -9.17 19.08 -0.89
C PRO A 173 -9.55 18.89 -2.36
N LEU A 174 -10.79 18.43 -2.59
CA LEU A 174 -11.29 18.17 -3.93
C LEU A 174 -11.17 19.43 -4.81
N ARG A 175 -10.51 19.31 -5.97
CA ARG A 175 -10.35 20.44 -6.89
C ARG A 175 -11.69 20.83 -7.56
N PRO A 176 -11.87 22.10 -7.96
CA PRO A 176 -13.14 22.58 -8.54
C PRO A 176 -13.59 21.86 -9.81
N GLU A 177 -12.66 21.30 -10.58
CA GLU A 177 -12.94 20.57 -11.82
C GLU A 177 -13.46 19.15 -11.60
N ALA A 178 -13.29 18.61 -10.38
CA ALA A 178 -13.66 17.25 -10.06
C ALA A 178 -15.20 17.10 -9.98
N PRO A 179 -15.72 15.88 -10.16
CA PRO A 179 -17.16 15.64 -10.02
C PRO A 179 -17.65 15.94 -8.60
N GLU A 180 -18.85 16.51 -8.48
CA GLU A 180 -19.47 16.78 -7.18
C GLU A 180 -19.65 15.48 -6.36
N GLY A 181 -19.45 15.57 -5.05
CA GLY A 181 -19.60 14.44 -4.12
C GLY A 181 -18.42 13.48 -4.05
N TRP A 182 -17.33 13.77 -4.77
CA TRP A 182 -16.07 13.05 -4.64
C TRP A 182 -15.31 13.49 -3.37
N SER A 183 -14.37 12.66 -2.91
CA SER A 183 -13.79 12.81 -1.58
C SER A 183 -12.65 13.84 -1.52
N CYS A 184 -11.67 13.70 -2.41
CA CYS A 184 -10.43 14.48 -2.39
C CYS A 184 -9.76 14.42 -3.77
N THR A 185 -8.67 15.16 -3.94
CA THR A 185 -7.77 15.02 -5.09
C THR A 185 -6.39 14.62 -4.57
N ASN A 186 -5.95 13.41 -4.91
CA ASN A 186 -4.58 12.99 -4.62
C ASN A 186 -3.61 13.71 -5.55
N HIS A 187 -2.56 14.27 -4.97
CA HIS A 187 -1.47 14.93 -5.66
C HIS A 187 -0.22 14.05 -5.59
N ILE A 188 0.43 13.89 -6.75
CA ILE A 188 1.80 13.41 -6.84
C ILE A 188 2.65 14.61 -7.23
N SER A 189 3.48 15.10 -6.31
CA SER A 189 4.21 16.36 -6.44
C SER A 189 5.72 16.17 -6.38
N GLU A 190 6.48 16.94 -7.16
CA GLU A 190 7.92 17.18 -6.99
C GLU A 190 8.13 18.44 -6.12
N PHE A 191 9.02 18.35 -5.14
CA PHE A 191 9.55 19.46 -4.35
C PHE A 191 11.07 19.51 -4.46
N GLN A 192 11.62 20.70 -4.21
CA GLN A 192 13.05 20.96 -4.14
C GLN A 192 13.45 21.25 -2.69
N VAL A 193 14.51 20.59 -2.20
CA VAL A 193 15.14 20.94 -0.91
C VAL A 193 15.61 22.38 -0.92
N ASP A 194 15.49 23.09 0.21
CA ASP A 194 16.05 24.43 0.36
C ASP A 194 17.60 24.33 0.30
N PRO A 195 18.25 24.98 -0.68
CA PRO A 195 19.71 24.93 -0.80
C PRO A 195 20.45 25.59 0.37
N ASP A 196 19.80 26.53 1.08
CA ASP A 196 20.38 27.23 2.23
C ASP A 196 20.04 26.52 3.55
N ASN A 197 19.02 25.65 3.56
CA ASN A 197 18.61 24.84 4.71
C ASN A 197 18.22 23.39 4.30
N PRO A 198 19.20 22.46 4.16
CA PRO A 198 18.94 21.07 3.77
C PRO A 198 18.09 20.24 4.75
N GLY A 199 17.65 20.85 5.85
CA GLY A 199 16.67 20.30 6.78
C GLY A 199 15.22 20.60 6.39
N GLN A 200 14.96 21.34 5.30
CA GLN A 200 13.62 21.74 4.86
C GLN A 200 13.48 21.71 3.32
N VAL A 201 12.25 21.52 2.82
CA VAL A 201 11.93 21.79 1.41
C VAL A 201 11.52 23.25 1.19
N ASN A 202 11.78 23.77 -0.01
CA ASN A 202 11.19 25.02 -0.44
C ASN A 202 9.72 24.77 -0.85
N MET A 203 8.77 25.14 0.02
CA MET A 203 7.34 24.94 -0.25
C MET A 203 6.83 25.61 -1.54
N SER A 204 7.47 26.70 -1.99
CA SER A 204 7.10 27.37 -3.25
C SER A 204 7.59 26.65 -4.51
N SER A 205 8.39 25.60 -4.35
CA SER A 205 8.94 24.82 -5.47
C SER A 205 8.03 23.72 -6.00
N GLU A 206 6.86 23.53 -5.37
CA GLU A 206 5.94 22.45 -5.72
C GLU A 206 5.62 22.41 -7.23
N LYS A 207 5.79 21.24 -7.82
CA LYS A 207 5.29 20.90 -9.16
C LYS A 207 4.44 19.65 -9.07
N ILE A 208 3.13 19.81 -9.20
CA ILE A 208 2.20 18.68 -9.21
C ILE A 208 2.32 17.97 -10.56
N LEU A 209 2.71 16.70 -10.55
CA LEU A 209 2.86 15.84 -11.73
C LEU A 209 1.53 15.22 -12.15
N MET A 210 0.70 14.86 -11.17
CA MET A 210 -0.60 14.24 -11.38
C MET A 210 -1.63 14.76 -10.39
N TYR A 211 -2.83 15.02 -10.89
CA TYR A 211 -4.04 15.24 -10.10
C TYR A 211 -4.93 14.02 -10.29
N ILE A 212 -5.31 13.35 -9.20
CA ILE A 212 -6.16 12.16 -9.25
C ILE A 212 -7.34 12.38 -8.31
N ASP A 213 -8.50 12.73 -8.87
CA ASP A 213 -9.70 12.90 -8.08
C ASP A 213 -10.12 11.53 -7.53
N LYS A 214 -10.58 11.44 -6.28
CA LYS A 214 -10.91 10.16 -5.65
C LYS A 214 -12.41 10.09 -5.35
N PRO A 215 -13.13 9.07 -5.86
CA PRO A 215 -14.57 8.98 -5.64
C PRO A 215 -14.90 8.74 -4.16
N TYR A 216 -14.05 7.99 -3.46
CA TYR A 216 -14.21 7.68 -2.03
C TYR A 216 -12.91 7.96 -1.25
N GLN A 217 -13.05 8.14 0.07
CA GLN A 217 -11.95 8.49 0.97
C GLN A 217 -10.96 7.36 1.25
N ASN A 218 -11.28 6.12 0.86
CA ASN A 218 -10.47 4.94 1.08
C ASN A 218 -9.90 4.38 -0.23
N HIS A 219 -9.06 3.37 -0.09
CA HIS A 219 -8.22 2.73 -1.09
C HIS A 219 -7.36 3.72 -1.86
N ASN A 220 -6.59 4.54 -1.13
CA ASN A 220 -5.74 5.56 -1.75
C ASN A 220 -4.48 4.96 -2.39
N GLY A 221 -4.06 3.75 -2.02
CA GLY A 221 -2.69 3.30 -2.29
C GLY A 221 -1.73 4.29 -1.62
N GLY A 222 -0.90 4.94 -2.44
CA GLY A 222 -0.24 6.18 -2.04
C GLY A 222 1.24 6.07 -1.77
N VAL A 223 1.87 4.94 -2.11
CA VAL A 223 3.32 4.76 -1.94
C VAL A 223 4.06 5.19 -3.20
N LEU A 224 5.13 5.95 -2.98
CA LEU A 224 6.12 6.33 -3.99
C LEU A 224 7.42 5.59 -3.72
N ALA A 225 8.01 4.98 -4.74
CA ALA A 225 9.33 4.36 -4.65
C ALA A 225 10.06 4.49 -5.97
N PHE A 226 11.38 4.69 -5.93
CA PHE A 226 12.20 4.61 -7.12
C PHE A 226 12.67 3.18 -7.34
N GLY A 227 12.56 2.69 -8.57
CA GLY A 227 13.15 1.41 -8.96
C GLY A 227 14.68 1.51 -8.84
N PRO A 228 15.34 0.64 -8.05
CA PRO A 228 16.79 0.69 -7.88
C PRO A 228 17.54 0.37 -9.19
N ASP A 229 16.97 -0.49 -10.04
CA ASP A 229 17.57 -0.90 -11.31
C ASP A 229 17.37 0.13 -12.44
N ASP A 230 16.17 0.71 -12.54
CA ASP A 230 15.77 1.54 -13.68
C ASP A 230 15.74 3.04 -13.37
N GLY A 231 15.73 3.43 -12.10
CA GLY A 231 15.68 4.82 -11.64
C GLY A 231 14.34 5.51 -11.90
N TYR A 232 13.27 4.80 -12.27
CA TYR A 232 11.95 5.37 -12.52
C TYR A 232 11.12 5.45 -11.25
N LEU A 233 10.13 6.36 -11.23
CA LEU A 233 9.22 6.53 -10.11
C LEU A 233 8.01 5.59 -10.25
N TYR A 234 7.84 4.71 -9.27
CA TYR A 234 6.69 3.82 -9.13
C TYR A 234 5.65 4.45 -8.17
N ILE A 235 4.37 4.32 -8.52
CA ILE A 235 3.26 4.94 -7.80
C ILE A 235 2.16 3.91 -7.59
N SER A 236 1.81 3.61 -6.34
CA SER A 236 0.70 2.71 -6.04
C SER A 236 -0.64 3.45 -5.93
N LEU A 237 -1.68 2.93 -6.56
CA LEU A 237 -3.03 3.52 -6.55
C LEU A 237 -4.08 2.44 -6.31
N GLY A 238 -4.92 2.63 -5.29
CA GLY A 238 -6.07 1.76 -5.06
C GLY A 238 -7.19 1.97 -6.08
N ASP A 239 -8.17 1.06 -6.06
CA ASP A 239 -9.26 0.90 -7.03
C ASP A 239 -10.28 2.04 -7.06
N GLY A 240 -10.19 3.00 -6.14
CA GLY A 240 -11.12 4.13 -6.05
C GLY A 240 -11.90 4.16 -4.75
N GLY A 241 -11.89 3.06 -3.98
CA GLY A 241 -12.53 2.95 -2.67
C GLY A 241 -13.93 2.35 -2.75
N LYS A 242 -14.59 2.24 -1.59
CA LYS A 242 -15.86 1.50 -1.39
C LYS A 242 -15.72 -0.02 -1.66
N GLY A 243 -16.63 -0.80 -1.07
CA GLY A 243 -16.68 -2.26 -1.27
C GLY A 243 -17.37 -2.64 -2.58
N ASN A 244 -17.05 -3.84 -3.05
CA ASN A 244 -17.61 -4.55 -4.20
C ASN A 244 -17.38 -3.89 -5.57
N ASP A 245 -16.47 -2.91 -5.66
CA ASP A 245 -16.18 -2.19 -6.90
C ASP A 245 -17.46 -1.58 -7.55
N VAL A 246 -18.39 -1.11 -6.71
CA VAL A 246 -19.67 -0.53 -7.14
C VAL A 246 -19.82 0.93 -6.77
N GLY A 247 -20.56 1.67 -7.60
CA GLY A 247 -20.96 3.05 -7.35
C GLY A 247 -20.14 4.06 -8.15
N ASN A 248 -20.11 5.30 -7.66
CA ASN A 248 -19.55 6.41 -8.41
C ASN A 248 -18.08 6.15 -8.75
N GLY A 249 -17.71 6.44 -10.00
CA GLY A 249 -16.35 6.26 -10.48
C GLY A 249 -15.93 4.82 -10.77
N HIS A 250 -16.76 3.79 -10.51
CA HIS A 250 -16.43 2.39 -10.80
C HIS A 250 -16.88 1.96 -12.20
N THR A 251 -16.08 1.15 -12.89
CA THR A 251 -16.48 0.57 -14.19
C THR A 251 -17.43 -0.60 -13.94
N PRO A 252 -18.70 -0.53 -14.39
CA PRO A 252 -19.69 -1.56 -14.07
C PRO A 252 -19.28 -2.95 -14.58
N GLY A 253 -19.44 -3.95 -13.72
CA GLY A 253 -19.24 -5.36 -14.05
C GLY A 253 -17.79 -5.86 -14.01
N ILE A 254 -16.80 -4.99 -14.26
CA ILE A 254 -15.37 -5.39 -14.26
C ILE A 254 -14.54 -4.71 -13.18
N GLY A 255 -15.08 -3.69 -12.49
CA GLY A 255 -14.32 -2.91 -11.52
C GLY A 255 -13.24 -2.04 -12.15
N ASN A 256 -12.63 -1.16 -11.36
CA ASN A 256 -11.64 -0.22 -11.88
C ASN A 256 -10.27 -0.86 -12.11
N ALA A 257 -9.92 -1.87 -11.30
CA ALA A 257 -8.63 -2.52 -11.37
C ALA A 257 -8.41 -3.29 -12.69
N GLN A 258 -9.47 -3.90 -13.26
CA GLN A 258 -9.43 -4.58 -14.57
C GLN A 258 -9.66 -3.63 -15.77
N ASP A 259 -10.17 -2.43 -15.54
CA ASP A 259 -10.30 -1.41 -16.58
C ASP A 259 -8.94 -0.73 -16.82
N LEU A 260 -8.25 -1.11 -17.89
CA LEU A 260 -6.96 -0.55 -18.28
C LEU A 260 -7.04 0.90 -18.75
N THR A 261 -8.25 1.41 -18.98
CA THR A 261 -8.48 2.80 -19.36
C THR A 261 -8.65 3.70 -18.13
N LYS A 262 -8.65 3.12 -16.93
CA LYS A 262 -8.67 3.82 -15.65
C LYS A 262 -7.35 3.75 -14.90
N ILE A 263 -7.06 4.83 -14.17
CA ILE A 263 -5.83 5.00 -13.40
C ILE A 263 -5.86 4.25 -12.05
N TYR A 264 -7.05 3.85 -11.58
CA TYR A 264 -7.22 3.20 -10.27
C TYR A 264 -6.94 1.70 -10.29
N GLY A 265 -6.47 1.17 -9.16
CA GLY A 265 -6.15 -0.25 -8.98
C GLY A 265 -4.91 -0.68 -9.75
N LYS A 266 -3.89 0.19 -9.78
CA LYS A 266 -2.69 0.10 -10.61
C LYS A 266 -1.42 0.36 -9.79
N ILE A 267 -0.32 -0.22 -10.25
CA ILE A 267 1.01 0.36 -10.05
C ILE A 267 1.36 1.11 -11.34
N LEU A 268 1.68 2.39 -11.21
CA LEU A 268 2.19 3.21 -12.32
C LEU A 268 3.72 3.29 -12.26
N ARG A 269 4.36 3.53 -13.40
CA ARG A 269 5.81 3.76 -13.53
C ARG A 269 6.08 4.88 -14.52
N ILE A 270 6.75 5.95 -14.07
CA ILE A 270 7.01 7.16 -14.86
C ILE A 270 8.49 7.58 -14.82
N ASP A 271 8.92 8.28 -15.87
CA ASP A 271 10.27 8.83 -15.96
C ASP A 271 10.27 10.33 -15.61
N VAL A 272 10.69 10.65 -14.40
CA VAL A 272 10.73 12.04 -13.89
C VAL A 272 11.93 12.85 -14.40
N ASP A 273 12.88 12.22 -15.10
CA ASP A 273 14.05 12.87 -15.70
C ASP A 273 13.81 13.25 -17.16
N SER A 274 12.95 12.55 -17.89
CA SER A 274 12.58 12.89 -19.26
C SER A 274 11.37 13.83 -19.37
N SER A 275 11.56 15.09 -18.94
CA SER A 275 10.64 16.16 -19.36
C SER A 275 10.93 16.55 -20.82
N ALA A 276 9.93 16.49 -21.70
CA ALA A 276 10.18 16.76 -23.10
C ALA A 276 10.28 18.27 -23.37
N THR A 277 11.44 18.71 -23.84
CA THR A 277 11.46 19.63 -24.97
C THR A 277 11.17 18.82 -26.24
N GLY A 278 9.90 18.75 -26.67
CA GLY A 278 9.56 18.39 -28.05
C GLY A 278 8.96 16.99 -28.34
N VAL A 279 8.42 16.27 -27.35
CA VAL A 279 7.58 15.09 -27.65
C VAL A 279 6.18 15.58 -28.03
N THR A 280 5.76 15.29 -29.26
CA THR A 280 4.40 15.58 -29.72
C THR A 280 3.49 14.48 -29.20
N ILE A 281 2.67 14.79 -28.21
CA ILE A 281 1.58 13.91 -27.77
C ILE A 281 0.70 13.62 -29.00
N PRO A 282 0.35 12.35 -29.30
CA PRO A 282 -0.66 12.06 -30.31
C PRO A 282 -1.94 12.83 -29.92
N PRO A 283 -2.54 13.64 -30.82
CA PRO A 283 -3.66 14.52 -30.48
C PRO A 283 -4.90 13.87 -29.84
N ASN A 284 -4.91 12.54 -29.67
CA ASN A 284 -5.98 11.77 -29.04
C ASN A 284 -5.70 11.34 -27.58
N ALA A 285 -4.55 11.64 -26.98
CA ALA A 285 -4.32 11.38 -25.54
C ALA A 285 -4.73 12.56 -24.65
N THR A 286 -5.07 13.70 -25.24
CA THR A 286 -5.86 14.76 -24.58
C THR A 286 -7.28 14.64 -25.12
N GLY A 287 -8.26 14.29 -24.28
CA GLY A 287 -9.66 14.23 -24.68
C GLY A 287 -10.17 15.60 -25.15
N THR A 288 -10.01 15.93 -26.43
CA THR A 288 -10.62 17.13 -27.01
C THR A 288 -12.08 16.86 -27.31
N MET A 289 -12.93 17.53 -26.55
CA MET A 289 -14.37 17.62 -26.72
C MET A 289 -14.76 18.04 -28.13
N ASN A 290 -15.54 17.19 -28.81
CA ASN A 290 -16.62 17.59 -29.71
C ASN A 290 -17.30 16.33 -30.28
N GLN A 291 -18.33 15.82 -29.62
CA GLN A 291 -19.38 15.13 -30.35
C GLN A 291 -20.72 15.17 -29.61
N THR A 292 -21.68 15.79 -30.27
CA THR A 292 -23.11 15.79 -29.95
C THR A 292 -23.72 14.42 -30.31
N VAL A 293 -24.79 14.03 -29.61
CA VAL A 293 -25.76 12.91 -29.87
C VAL A 293 -25.36 11.58 -29.17
N ASN A 294 -26.20 10.85 -28.40
CA ASN A 294 -27.64 10.60 -28.44
C ASN A 294 -28.20 10.25 -27.03
N VAL A 295 -29.49 10.49 -26.85
CA VAL A 295 -30.23 10.38 -25.58
C VAL A 295 -30.52 8.92 -25.23
N ASN A 296 -29.74 8.35 -24.30
CA ASN A 296 -30.06 7.25 -23.35
C ASN A 296 -28.76 6.65 -22.76
N GLN A 297 -28.02 7.40 -21.94
CA GLN A 297 -26.85 6.94 -21.16
C GLN A 297 -27.02 7.35 -19.68
N PRO A 298 -26.64 6.51 -18.69
CA PRO A 298 -26.72 6.85 -17.27
C PRO A 298 -25.59 7.82 -16.84
N GLU A 299 -25.70 8.29 -15.60
CA GLU A 299 -24.93 9.30 -14.86
C GLU A 299 -23.38 9.14 -14.88
N ASN A 300 -22.71 9.47 -15.99
CA ASN A 300 -21.23 9.46 -16.07
C ASN A 300 -20.60 10.68 -15.33
N PRO A 301 -19.52 10.50 -14.53
CA PRO A 301 -18.70 11.61 -14.04
C PRO A 301 -17.92 12.29 -15.21
N PRO A 302 -17.56 13.59 -15.12
CA PRO A 302 -16.75 14.26 -16.15
C PRO A 302 -15.46 13.51 -16.46
N GLU A 303 -15.13 13.50 -17.75
CA GLU A 303 -14.07 12.68 -18.37
C GLU A 303 -12.74 13.44 -18.46
N PRO A 304 -11.58 12.81 -18.18
CA PRO A 304 -11.32 11.84 -17.10
C PRO A 304 -11.19 12.53 -15.72
N THR A 305 -11.36 11.77 -14.64
CA THR A 305 -11.28 12.26 -13.24
C THR A 305 -9.84 12.32 -12.71
N TRP A 306 -8.89 12.46 -13.62
CA TRP A 306 -7.48 12.67 -13.34
C TRP A 306 -6.87 13.56 -14.43
N ALA A 307 -5.79 14.24 -14.11
CA ALA A 307 -4.98 14.96 -15.09
C ALA A 307 -3.53 14.53 -14.95
N THR A 308 -2.96 14.04 -16.04
CA THR A 308 -1.55 13.72 -16.17
C THR A 308 -0.82 14.82 -16.93
N LEU A 309 0.44 15.07 -16.58
CA LEU A 309 1.34 15.99 -17.28
C LEU A 309 2.47 15.26 -18.02
N ALA A 310 2.17 14.04 -18.48
CA ALA A 310 3.05 13.24 -19.31
C ALA A 310 3.50 14.01 -20.57
N GLY A 311 4.76 13.86 -20.95
CA GLY A 311 5.41 14.62 -22.01
C GLY A 311 5.69 16.09 -21.67
N THR A 312 5.26 16.60 -20.52
CA THR A 312 5.56 17.97 -20.06
C THR A 312 6.44 17.95 -18.83
N LEU A 313 6.00 17.29 -17.75
CA LEU A 313 6.74 17.23 -16.48
C LEU A 313 7.45 15.89 -16.23
N TYR A 314 7.05 14.84 -16.94
CA TYR A 314 7.67 13.51 -16.91
C TYR A 314 7.44 12.80 -18.24
N GLY A 315 8.23 11.77 -18.53
CA GLY A 315 8.07 10.88 -19.67
C GLY A 315 7.49 9.52 -19.28
N ILE A 316 7.20 8.73 -20.30
CA ILE A 316 6.77 7.35 -20.14
C ILE A 316 7.97 6.45 -20.46
N PRO A 317 8.38 5.56 -19.54
CA PRO A 317 9.38 4.54 -19.83
C PRO A 317 9.00 3.73 -21.07
N PRO A 318 9.89 3.61 -22.07
CA PRO A 318 9.55 2.98 -23.35
C PRO A 318 9.26 1.48 -23.24
N ASP A 319 9.66 0.86 -22.14
CA ASP A 319 9.50 -0.55 -21.74
C ASP A 319 8.29 -0.78 -20.82
N ASN A 320 7.51 0.27 -20.50
CA ASN A 320 6.19 0.06 -19.89
C ASN A 320 5.31 -0.80 -20.83
N PRO A 321 4.45 -1.68 -20.26
CA PRO A 321 3.75 -2.72 -21.01
C PRO A 321 2.79 -2.15 -22.07
N PHE A 322 2.29 -0.93 -21.83
CA PHE A 322 1.33 -0.27 -22.72
C PHE A 322 1.87 1.03 -23.36
N ALA A 323 3.17 1.31 -23.24
CA ALA A 323 3.77 2.53 -23.78
C ALA A 323 3.79 2.55 -25.32
N GLN A 324 4.17 1.44 -25.94
CA GLN A 324 4.32 1.32 -27.40
C GLN A 324 3.18 0.55 -28.06
N ILE A 325 2.64 -0.45 -27.37
CA ILE A 325 1.62 -1.36 -27.90
C ILE A 325 0.38 -1.19 -27.04
N GLN A 326 -0.68 -0.67 -27.66
CA GLN A 326 -1.98 -0.51 -27.02
C GLN A 326 -2.81 -1.79 -27.26
N PRO A 327 -3.37 -2.41 -26.21
CA PRO A 327 -4.23 -3.57 -26.37
C PRO A 327 -5.55 -3.19 -27.04
N GLU A 328 -6.35 -4.21 -27.40
CA GLU A 328 -7.72 -3.98 -27.83
C GLU A 328 -8.51 -3.28 -26.73
N ILE A 329 -9.21 -2.20 -27.08
CA ILE A 329 -10.13 -1.52 -26.17
C ILE A 329 -11.42 -2.33 -26.12
N LEU A 330 -11.71 -2.93 -24.98
CA LEU A 330 -12.91 -3.71 -24.77
C LEU A 330 -14.15 -2.80 -24.66
N ASP A 331 -15.30 -3.30 -25.12
CA ASP A 331 -16.59 -2.59 -24.99
C ASP A 331 -16.99 -2.35 -23.52
N SER A 332 -16.45 -3.15 -22.60
CA SER A 332 -16.64 -3.00 -21.15
C SER A 332 -15.79 -1.89 -20.52
N TYR A 333 -14.78 -1.36 -21.22
CA TYR A 333 -13.93 -0.29 -20.69
C TYR A 333 -14.62 1.07 -20.73
N ALA A 334 -14.33 1.89 -19.71
CA ALA A 334 -14.93 3.20 -19.56
C ALA A 334 -14.48 4.18 -20.66
N TYR A 335 -13.20 4.18 -21.01
CA TYR A 335 -12.61 5.10 -21.98
C TYR A 335 -12.07 4.38 -23.22
N LYS A 336 -11.45 5.15 -24.12
CA LYS A 336 -10.98 4.67 -25.44
C LYS A 336 -9.45 4.61 -25.58
N THR A 337 -8.72 4.79 -24.49
CA THR A 337 -7.26 4.80 -24.47
C THR A 337 -6.76 4.08 -23.22
N VAL A 338 -5.79 3.18 -23.37
CA VAL A 338 -5.08 2.58 -22.23
C VAL A 338 -3.98 3.51 -21.76
N LEU A 339 -3.86 3.65 -20.44
CA LEU A 339 -2.88 4.55 -19.84
C LEU A 339 -1.46 3.98 -19.98
N PRO A 340 -0.54 4.68 -20.67
CA PRO A 340 0.84 4.22 -20.85
C PRO A 340 1.67 4.25 -19.56
N GLU A 341 1.19 4.92 -18.51
CA GLU A 341 1.81 4.94 -17.18
C GLU A 341 1.69 3.60 -16.44
N ILE A 342 0.73 2.73 -16.81
CA ILE A 342 0.47 1.48 -16.08
C ILE A 342 1.66 0.53 -16.22
N TYR A 343 2.22 0.10 -15.10
CA TYR A 343 3.23 -0.96 -14.99
C TYR A 343 2.59 -2.32 -14.66
N ALA A 344 1.63 -2.32 -13.73
CA ALA A 344 0.86 -3.50 -13.34
C ALA A 344 -0.56 -3.10 -12.88
N TYR A 345 -1.49 -4.06 -12.88
CA TYR A 345 -2.91 -3.80 -12.55
C TYR A 345 -3.56 -4.98 -11.84
N GLY A 346 -4.85 -4.84 -11.50
CA GLY A 346 -5.56 -5.86 -10.74
C GLY A 346 -5.38 -5.74 -9.23
N PHE A 347 -5.20 -4.52 -8.73
CA PHE A 347 -5.08 -4.25 -7.29
C PHE A 347 -6.33 -3.61 -6.70
N ARG A 348 -6.70 -4.02 -5.49
CA ARG A 348 -7.76 -3.37 -4.68
C ARG A 348 -7.23 -2.15 -3.94
N ASN A 349 -6.34 -2.36 -2.98
CA ASN A 349 -5.71 -1.29 -2.21
C ASN A 349 -4.23 -1.63 -1.93
N PRO A 350 -3.31 -1.33 -2.87
CA PRO A 350 -1.87 -1.54 -2.72
C PRO A 350 -1.27 -0.43 -1.83
N ALA A 351 -1.63 -0.42 -0.55
CA ALA A 351 -1.31 0.65 0.41
C ALA A 351 0.15 0.63 0.89
N TYR A 352 0.91 -0.43 0.56
CA TYR A 352 2.31 -0.56 0.93
C TYR A 352 3.09 -1.21 -0.21
N MET A 353 4.23 -0.62 -0.56
CA MET A 353 5.08 -1.04 -1.68
C MET A 353 6.54 -0.82 -1.30
N ALA A 354 7.40 -1.79 -1.56
CA ALA A 354 8.83 -1.69 -1.28
C ALA A 354 9.64 -2.51 -2.29
N PHE A 355 10.80 -1.99 -2.68
CA PHE A 355 11.80 -2.75 -3.43
C PHE A 355 12.71 -3.51 -2.48
N ASP A 356 13.16 -4.68 -2.92
CA ASP A 356 14.18 -5.49 -2.24
C ASP A 356 15.60 -4.97 -2.53
N VAL A 357 15.89 -3.76 -2.04
CA VAL A 357 17.14 -3.05 -2.29
C VAL A 357 18.32 -3.76 -1.63
N GLY A 358 19.39 -4.01 -2.39
CA GLY A 358 20.57 -4.76 -1.91
C GLY A 358 20.41 -6.28 -1.99
N GLY A 359 19.32 -6.72 -2.62
CA GLY A 359 19.01 -8.10 -2.91
C GLY A 359 18.87 -8.38 -4.40
N GLY A 360 17.64 -8.71 -4.82
CA GLY A 360 17.27 -8.95 -6.22
C GLY A 360 16.38 -7.87 -6.83
N ASP A 361 16.19 -6.74 -6.13
CA ASP A 361 15.47 -5.55 -6.61
C ASP A 361 14.01 -5.81 -7.02
N ALA A 362 13.44 -6.91 -6.53
CA ALA A 362 12.05 -7.26 -6.75
C ALA A 362 11.10 -6.28 -6.03
N LEU A 363 9.99 -5.95 -6.68
CA LEU A 363 8.95 -5.09 -6.11
C LEU A 363 7.95 -5.92 -5.32
N PHE A 364 7.81 -5.65 -4.03
CA PHE A 364 6.80 -6.26 -3.15
C PHE A 364 5.67 -5.27 -2.90
N VAL A 365 4.43 -5.76 -2.94
CA VAL A 365 3.23 -4.96 -2.65
C VAL A 365 2.36 -5.73 -1.67
N ALA A 366 2.00 -5.09 -0.55
CA ALA A 366 0.94 -5.62 0.31
C ALA A 366 -0.39 -4.97 -0.09
N MET A 367 -1.37 -5.81 -0.38
CA MET A 367 -2.68 -5.41 -0.87
C MET A 367 -3.75 -5.75 0.16
N ALA A 368 -4.51 -4.71 0.55
CA ALA A 368 -5.65 -4.91 1.42
C ALA A 368 -6.86 -5.46 0.64
N GLY A 369 -7.30 -6.67 0.98
CA GLY A 369 -8.49 -7.32 0.44
C GLY A 369 -9.77 -6.75 1.02
N GLN A 370 -10.91 -7.38 0.72
CA GLN A 370 -12.22 -6.83 1.09
C GLN A 370 -12.72 -7.40 2.42
N ASP A 371 -13.10 -8.66 2.41
CA ASP A 371 -13.85 -9.28 3.51
C ASP A 371 -13.13 -10.51 4.07
N LEU A 372 -12.30 -11.18 3.26
CA LEU A 372 -11.81 -12.50 3.60
C LEU A 372 -10.30 -12.56 3.74
N PHE A 373 -9.54 -11.99 2.80
CA PHE A 373 -8.12 -12.26 2.68
C PHE A 373 -7.30 -11.02 2.38
N GLU A 374 -6.20 -10.89 3.09
CA GLU A 374 -5.14 -9.92 2.81
C GLU A 374 -3.98 -10.62 2.10
N SER A 375 -3.18 -9.88 1.33
CA SER A 375 -2.17 -10.48 0.47
C SER A 375 -0.87 -9.69 0.36
N VAL A 376 0.21 -10.40 0.01
CA VAL A 376 1.48 -9.83 -0.44
C VAL A 376 1.83 -10.44 -1.80
N ASP A 377 2.16 -9.59 -2.75
CA ASP A 377 2.49 -9.93 -4.13
C ASP A 377 3.94 -9.53 -4.46
N ILE A 378 4.57 -10.28 -5.37
CA ILE A 378 5.75 -9.82 -6.10
C ILE A 378 5.28 -9.27 -7.44
N VAL A 379 5.57 -7.99 -7.69
CA VAL A 379 5.02 -7.23 -8.80
C VAL A 379 5.97 -7.16 -10.00
N LEU A 380 5.51 -7.65 -11.15
CA LEU A 380 6.25 -7.65 -12.42
C LEU A 380 5.55 -6.83 -13.49
N ASN A 381 6.36 -6.38 -14.46
CA ASN A 381 5.90 -5.62 -15.61
C ASN A 381 4.81 -6.37 -16.38
N GLY A 382 3.64 -5.73 -16.54
CA GLY A 382 2.48 -6.26 -17.25
C GLY A 382 1.60 -7.22 -16.44
N GLY A 383 1.90 -7.46 -15.16
CA GLY A 383 1.15 -8.40 -14.32
C GLY A 383 -0.29 -7.94 -13.99
N ASN A 384 -1.22 -8.92 -13.96
CA ASN A 384 -2.59 -8.77 -13.48
C ASN A 384 -2.79 -9.54 -12.17
N TYR A 385 -2.95 -8.81 -11.06
CA TYR A 385 -3.03 -9.36 -9.69
C TYR A 385 -4.45 -9.71 -9.24
N GLY A 386 -5.36 -9.82 -10.22
CA GLY A 386 -6.62 -10.54 -10.04
C GLY A 386 -7.80 -9.73 -9.53
N TRP A 387 -7.62 -8.61 -8.82
CA TRP A 387 -8.77 -7.84 -8.35
C TRP A 387 -9.55 -7.22 -9.53
N ASN A 388 -10.87 -7.36 -9.65
CA ASN A 388 -11.82 -7.97 -8.72
C ASN A 388 -12.36 -9.35 -9.16
N ILE A 389 -11.62 -10.07 -10.00
CA ILE A 389 -11.93 -11.46 -10.35
C ILE A 389 -11.61 -12.40 -9.16
N ARG A 390 -10.57 -12.05 -8.39
CA ARG A 390 -10.08 -12.81 -7.23
C ARG A 390 -9.76 -11.90 -6.04
N GLU A 391 -9.93 -12.44 -4.84
CA GLU A 391 -9.45 -11.90 -3.57
C GLU A 391 -8.40 -12.88 -3.03
N GLY A 392 -7.12 -12.53 -3.18
CA GLY A 392 -6.01 -13.47 -2.96
C GLY A 392 -6.06 -14.63 -3.97
N THR A 393 -5.97 -15.84 -3.45
CA THR A 393 -6.03 -17.11 -4.20
C THR A 393 -7.47 -17.55 -4.49
N HIS A 394 -8.48 -16.86 -3.95
CA HIS A 394 -9.89 -17.25 -4.00
C HIS A 394 -10.67 -16.41 -5.00
N CYS A 395 -11.79 -16.96 -5.51
CA CYS A 395 -12.69 -16.21 -6.38
C CYS A 395 -13.37 -15.07 -5.63
N PHE A 396 -13.69 -14.00 -6.34
CA PHE A 396 -14.50 -12.90 -5.80
C PHE A 396 -15.81 -12.75 -6.59
N ASP A 397 -16.90 -12.44 -5.88
CA ASP A 397 -18.18 -12.05 -6.48
C ASP A 397 -18.73 -10.84 -5.72
N PRO A 398 -18.92 -9.67 -6.37
CA PRO A 398 -19.46 -8.49 -5.72
C PRO A 398 -20.90 -8.67 -5.18
N ASN A 399 -21.63 -9.69 -5.62
CA ASN A 399 -22.97 -10.04 -5.13
C ASN A 399 -22.95 -11.08 -4.01
N ALA A 400 -21.82 -11.74 -3.78
CA ALA A 400 -21.63 -12.78 -2.77
C ALA A 400 -20.21 -12.75 -2.20
N PRO A 401 -19.75 -11.62 -1.63
CA PRO A 401 -18.32 -11.41 -1.34
C PRO A 401 -17.75 -12.33 -0.26
N THR A 402 -18.60 -12.90 0.61
CA THR A 402 -18.19 -13.88 1.64
C THR A 402 -18.58 -15.33 1.28
N ALA A 403 -19.15 -15.56 0.10
CA ALA A 403 -19.54 -16.88 -0.37
C ALA A 403 -19.49 -16.93 -1.91
N PRO A 404 -18.33 -16.63 -2.51
CA PRO A 404 -18.16 -16.61 -3.96
C PRO A 404 -18.35 -18.03 -4.54
N GLY A 405 -18.59 -18.10 -5.85
CA GLY A 405 -18.64 -19.38 -6.55
C GLY A 405 -17.31 -20.14 -6.47
N GLU A 406 -17.36 -21.47 -6.55
CA GLU A 406 -16.17 -22.35 -6.44
C GLU A 406 -15.16 -22.16 -7.58
N SER A 407 -15.59 -21.58 -8.70
CA SER A 407 -14.76 -21.37 -9.89
C SER A 407 -14.97 -20.00 -10.49
N CYS A 408 -13.87 -19.37 -10.86
CA CYS A 408 -13.77 -18.11 -11.57
C CYS A 408 -12.60 -18.21 -12.55
N ASN A 409 -12.40 -17.17 -13.35
CA ASN A 409 -11.34 -17.18 -14.33
C ASN A 409 -9.95 -17.25 -13.66
N THR A 410 -9.03 -17.92 -14.33
CA THR A 410 -7.58 -17.92 -14.03
C THR A 410 -6.81 -16.98 -14.95
N THR A 411 -7.52 -16.32 -15.87
CA THR A 411 -7.00 -15.31 -16.79
C THR A 411 -7.81 -14.03 -16.68
N GLY A 412 -7.19 -12.90 -16.99
CA GLY A 412 -7.88 -11.62 -17.13
C GLY A 412 -8.61 -11.49 -18.47
N LEU A 413 -9.09 -10.27 -18.73
CA LEU A 413 -9.99 -9.99 -19.86
C LEU A 413 -9.31 -10.07 -21.24
N LEU A 414 -7.98 -9.97 -21.30
CA LEU A 414 -7.20 -10.10 -22.54
C LEU A 414 -6.56 -11.49 -22.68
N GLY A 415 -6.89 -12.43 -21.77
CA GLY A 415 -6.39 -13.80 -21.78
C GLY A 415 -5.03 -14.00 -21.12
N GLU A 416 -4.45 -12.95 -20.54
CA GLU A 416 -3.25 -12.99 -19.71
C GLU A 416 -3.51 -13.77 -18.40
N PRO A 417 -2.54 -14.51 -17.87
CA PRO A 417 -2.68 -15.19 -16.57
C PRO A 417 -2.95 -14.20 -15.44
N LEU A 418 -3.80 -14.60 -14.49
CA LEU A 418 -3.89 -13.93 -13.19
C LEU A 418 -2.77 -14.43 -12.29
N ILE A 419 -2.11 -13.51 -11.59
CA ILE A 419 -1.02 -13.80 -10.66
C ILE A 419 -1.59 -13.76 -9.25
N GLY A 420 -1.45 -14.87 -8.53
CA GLY A 420 -1.81 -14.96 -7.12
C GLY A 420 -0.67 -14.54 -6.20
N PRO A 421 -0.96 -14.34 -4.91
CA PRO A 421 0.01 -13.78 -3.98
C PRO A 421 1.06 -14.79 -3.53
N ILE A 422 2.21 -14.28 -3.07
CA ILE A 422 3.23 -15.08 -2.38
C ILE A 422 2.86 -15.33 -0.91
N PHE A 423 1.99 -14.49 -0.33
CA PHE A 423 1.42 -14.72 1.00
C PHE A 423 -0.04 -14.31 0.99
N GLU A 424 -0.86 -15.13 1.65
CA GLU A 424 -2.27 -14.85 1.90
C GLU A 424 -2.55 -15.09 3.38
N GLY A 425 -3.26 -14.16 4.02
CA GLY A 425 -3.66 -14.28 5.42
C GLY A 425 -5.07 -13.78 5.66
N GLY A 426 -5.75 -14.38 6.62
CA GLY A 426 -7.08 -14.00 7.05
C GLY A 426 -7.10 -12.90 8.11
N HIS A 427 -8.31 -12.56 8.54
CA HIS A 427 -8.55 -11.59 9.62
C HIS A 427 -8.30 -12.17 11.01
N ASP A 428 -7.89 -13.43 11.11
CA ASP A 428 -7.36 -14.03 12.33
C ASP A 428 -6.01 -13.43 12.76
N LEU A 429 -5.30 -12.74 11.86
CA LEU A 429 -4.07 -12.00 12.17
C LEU A 429 -4.30 -10.53 12.53
N GLY A 430 -5.44 -9.98 12.11
CA GLY A 430 -5.83 -8.58 12.31
C GLY A 430 -6.77 -8.08 11.20
N ILE A 431 -7.28 -6.86 11.36
CA ILE A 431 -8.31 -6.26 10.51
C ILE A 431 -7.82 -5.93 9.10
N VAL A 432 -6.55 -5.53 8.96
CA VAL A 432 -5.96 -5.15 7.68
C VAL A 432 -4.45 -5.34 7.72
N ILE A 433 -3.89 -5.81 6.60
CA ILE A 433 -2.45 -5.90 6.44
C ILE A 433 -1.82 -4.51 6.38
N VAL A 434 -0.71 -4.38 7.08
CA VAL A 434 0.20 -3.25 7.04
C VAL A 434 1.48 -3.82 6.45
N GLY A 435 1.89 -3.35 5.28
CA GLY A 435 2.92 -3.99 4.47
C GLY A 435 4.30 -3.97 5.10
N GLY A 436 5.36 -3.90 4.32
CA GLY A 436 6.68 -4.05 4.89
C GLY A 436 7.78 -4.08 3.85
N GLY A 437 8.84 -4.83 4.13
CA GLY A 437 10.01 -4.90 3.26
C GLY A 437 10.80 -6.18 3.51
N VAL A 438 11.70 -6.49 2.58
CA VAL A 438 12.63 -7.60 2.77
C VAL A 438 13.76 -7.15 3.69
N TYR A 439 14.02 -7.91 4.75
CA TYR A 439 15.07 -7.55 5.69
C TYR A 439 16.46 -7.83 5.09
N ARG A 440 17.24 -6.76 4.89
CA ARG A 440 18.63 -6.82 4.39
C ARG A 440 19.68 -6.39 5.41
N GLY A 441 19.23 -5.94 6.60
CA GLY A 441 20.10 -5.56 7.70
C GLY A 441 20.96 -6.70 8.24
N ASN A 442 21.96 -6.31 9.03
CA ASN A 442 22.89 -7.25 9.69
C ASN A 442 22.64 -7.38 11.19
N THR A 443 21.70 -6.59 11.74
CA THR A 443 21.42 -6.55 13.19
C THR A 443 20.72 -7.84 13.66
N VAL A 444 19.84 -8.41 12.83
CA VAL A 444 19.13 -9.67 13.10
C VAL A 444 19.37 -10.62 11.93
N MET A 445 20.53 -11.26 11.90
CA MET A 445 20.96 -12.17 10.82
C MET A 445 19.91 -13.23 10.44
N GLY A 446 19.11 -13.71 11.40
CA GLY A 446 18.06 -14.70 11.14
C GLY A 446 16.92 -14.20 10.25
N LEU A 447 16.76 -12.88 10.07
CA LEU A 447 15.72 -12.29 9.22
C LEU A 447 16.17 -12.07 7.78
N GLN A 448 17.46 -12.19 7.46
CA GLN A 448 17.96 -11.88 6.12
C GLN A 448 17.20 -12.63 5.01
N GLY A 449 16.79 -11.88 3.99
CA GLY A 449 16.05 -12.38 2.82
C GLY A 449 14.59 -12.75 3.10
N ARG A 450 14.05 -12.43 4.28
CA ARG A 450 12.63 -12.63 4.62
C ARG A 450 11.86 -11.33 4.47
N TYR A 451 10.63 -11.44 3.99
CA TYR A 451 9.72 -10.31 3.95
C TYR A 451 9.09 -10.11 5.34
N ILE A 452 9.35 -8.97 5.96
CA ILE A 452 8.86 -8.60 7.29
C ILE A 452 7.72 -7.61 7.10
N PHE A 453 6.55 -7.92 7.66
CA PHE A 453 5.32 -7.17 7.47
C PHE A 453 4.39 -7.39 8.67
N GLY A 454 3.17 -6.85 8.65
CA GLY A 454 2.26 -7.10 9.75
C GLY A 454 0.80 -6.78 9.49
N TYR A 455 0.02 -6.75 10.56
CA TYR A 455 -1.40 -6.37 10.55
C TYR A 455 -1.63 -5.25 11.56
N TRP A 456 -2.50 -4.30 11.20
CA TRP A 456 -2.73 -3.06 11.95
C TRP A 456 -3.12 -3.30 13.40
N SER A 457 -4.18 -4.10 13.61
CA SER A 457 -4.66 -4.54 14.92
C SER A 457 -5.78 -5.57 14.73
N ASP A 458 -6.07 -6.38 15.75
CA ASP A 458 -7.27 -7.23 15.84
C ASP A 458 -8.56 -6.46 16.18
N SER A 459 -8.43 -5.18 16.53
CA SER A 459 -9.53 -4.32 16.98
C SER A 459 -9.39 -2.91 16.43
N ARG A 460 -10.53 -2.24 16.17
CA ARG A 460 -10.54 -0.82 15.76
C ARG A 460 -10.27 0.15 16.91
N THR A 461 -10.31 -0.33 18.15
CA THR A 461 -10.29 0.54 19.34
C THR A 461 -9.15 0.24 20.31
N VAL A 462 -8.51 -0.93 20.17
CA VAL A 462 -7.38 -1.35 20.99
C VAL A 462 -6.26 -1.72 20.04
N GLY A 463 -5.05 -1.24 20.32
CA GLY A 463 -3.87 -1.63 19.57
C GLY A 463 -3.43 -3.04 19.95
N ASN A 464 -3.30 -3.91 18.96
CA ASN A 464 -2.73 -5.24 19.10
C ASN A 464 -2.17 -5.68 17.74
N GLY A 465 -1.23 -4.90 17.21
CA GLY A 465 -0.62 -5.17 15.92
C GLY A 465 0.19 -6.47 15.93
N THR A 466 0.15 -7.19 14.81
CA THR A 466 0.89 -8.46 14.63
C THR A 466 2.02 -8.23 13.64
N ILE A 467 3.23 -8.73 13.92
CA ILE A 467 4.35 -8.73 12.97
C ILE A 467 4.63 -10.15 12.52
N LEU A 468 4.87 -10.35 11.22
CA LEU A 468 5.16 -11.63 10.59
C LEU A 468 6.47 -11.57 9.80
N ALA A 469 7.04 -12.76 9.58
CA ALA A 469 8.10 -12.98 8.61
C ALA A 469 7.68 -14.07 7.63
N ALA A 470 7.68 -13.75 6.33
CA ALA A 470 7.53 -14.72 5.25
C ALA A 470 8.91 -15.14 4.72
N THR A 471 9.14 -16.44 4.61
CA THR A 471 10.39 -17.02 4.13
C THR A 471 10.21 -17.60 2.73
N PRO A 472 11.08 -17.25 1.76
CA PRO A 472 11.00 -17.80 0.41
C PRO A 472 11.18 -19.33 0.41
N PRO A 473 10.57 -20.04 -0.55
CA PRO A 473 10.72 -21.49 -0.66
C PRO A 473 12.16 -21.89 -0.94
N THR A 474 12.52 -23.12 -0.57
CA THR A 474 13.87 -23.64 -0.85
C THR A 474 14.13 -23.67 -2.35
N GLY A 475 15.23 -23.06 -2.79
CA GLY A 475 15.59 -22.98 -4.19
C GLY A 475 15.02 -21.75 -4.92
N TRP A 476 14.22 -20.92 -4.24
CA TRP A 476 13.89 -19.59 -4.75
C TRP A 476 15.19 -18.80 -4.93
N ALA A 477 15.48 -18.44 -6.18
CA ALA A 477 16.71 -17.77 -6.55
C ALA A 477 16.45 -16.27 -6.63
N GLU A 478 17.03 -15.56 -5.68
CA GLU A 478 16.97 -14.11 -5.63
C GLU A 478 17.58 -13.48 -6.89
N GLY A 479 16.89 -12.47 -7.44
CA GLY A 479 17.29 -11.82 -8.70
C GLY A 479 17.11 -12.69 -9.96
N ALA A 480 16.43 -13.83 -9.85
CA ALA A 480 16.15 -14.72 -10.99
C ALA A 480 14.73 -14.60 -11.55
N LEU A 481 13.92 -13.67 -11.03
CA LEU A 481 12.59 -13.39 -11.58
C LEU A 481 12.71 -12.91 -13.03
N PRO A 482 11.75 -13.26 -13.90
CA PRO A 482 11.73 -12.74 -15.26
C PRO A 482 11.44 -11.23 -15.28
N GLU A 483 11.88 -10.57 -16.35
CA GLU A 483 11.67 -9.13 -16.55
C GLU A 483 10.17 -8.77 -16.67
N THR A 484 9.35 -9.69 -17.19
CA THR A 484 7.92 -9.47 -17.40
C THR A 484 7.08 -10.62 -16.83
N ALA A 485 5.84 -10.30 -16.47
CA ALA A 485 4.85 -11.27 -16.02
C ALA A 485 4.53 -12.36 -17.06
N ALA A 486 4.76 -12.11 -18.35
CA ALA A 486 4.46 -13.06 -19.41
C ALA A 486 5.33 -14.32 -19.36
N ASP A 487 6.53 -14.22 -18.78
CA ASP A 487 7.49 -15.31 -18.64
C ASP A 487 7.49 -15.94 -17.23
N LEU A 488 6.57 -15.50 -16.35
CA LEU A 488 6.49 -15.97 -14.97
C LEU A 488 6.02 -17.43 -14.88
N THR A 489 6.71 -18.22 -14.06
CA THR A 489 6.36 -19.62 -13.80
C THR A 489 5.71 -19.82 -12.42
N PRO A 490 5.03 -20.94 -12.16
CA PRO A 490 4.47 -21.22 -10.83
C PRO A 490 5.56 -21.36 -9.77
N GLU A 491 6.75 -21.84 -10.14
CA GLU A 491 7.89 -21.95 -9.23
C GLU A 491 8.41 -20.57 -8.81
N ASP A 492 8.45 -19.61 -9.74
CA ASP A 492 8.84 -18.23 -9.45
C ASP A 492 7.83 -17.53 -8.53
N ASN A 493 6.53 -17.79 -8.73
CA ASN A 493 5.42 -17.23 -7.96
C ASN A 493 4.99 -18.09 -6.75
N ALA A 494 5.78 -19.08 -6.35
CA ALA A 494 5.39 -20.00 -5.28
C ALA A 494 5.19 -19.26 -3.95
N MET A 495 4.17 -19.66 -3.18
CA MET A 495 3.90 -19.07 -1.87
C MET A 495 5.04 -19.27 -0.85
N TRP A 496 5.23 -18.26 -0.02
CA TRP A 496 6.23 -18.18 1.03
C TRP A 496 5.66 -18.66 2.36
N GLN A 497 6.46 -19.38 3.14
CA GLN A 497 6.04 -19.86 4.46
C GLN A 497 6.14 -18.72 5.48
N ALA A 498 5.03 -18.42 6.17
CA ALA A 498 4.97 -17.34 7.15
C ALA A 498 4.91 -17.83 8.61
N GLN A 499 5.46 -17.00 9.51
CA GLN A 499 5.39 -17.14 10.95
C GLN A 499 5.16 -15.78 11.61
N THR A 500 4.37 -15.75 12.69
CA THR A 500 4.30 -14.59 13.59
C THR A 500 5.64 -14.43 14.32
N LEU A 501 6.15 -13.20 14.38
CA LEU A 501 7.33 -12.84 15.16
C LEU A 501 6.90 -12.53 16.60
N ASN A 502 7.55 -13.18 17.56
CA ASN A 502 7.45 -12.84 18.98
C ASN A 502 8.29 -11.58 19.24
N VAL A 503 7.63 -10.53 19.71
CA VAL A 503 8.23 -9.21 19.91
C VAL A 503 8.57 -9.00 21.39
N THR A 504 9.80 -8.58 21.68
CA THR A 504 10.19 -8.04 22.98
C THR A 504 10.56 -6.57 22.82
N ALA A 505 9.73 -5.66 23.31
CA ALA A 505 10.07 -4.23 23.32
C ALA A 505 10.96 -3.88 24.53
N GLY A 506 11.68 -2.76 24.41
CA GLY A 506 12.43 -2.14 25.50
C GLY A 506 11.69 -2.19 26.84
N ASN A 507 12.40 -2.55 27.93
CA ASN A 507 11.84 -2.68 29.29
C ASN A 507 10.86 -3.86 29.51
N GLY A 508 10.79 -4.82 28.58
CA GLY A 508 9.96 -6.01 28.73
C GLY A 508 8.49 -5.79 28.40
N GLU A 509 8.18 -4.74 27.64
CA GLU A 509 6.86 -4.47 27.08
C GLU A 509 6.60 -5.34 25.83
N ASP A 510 5.32 -5.60 25.54
CA ASP A 510 4.85 -6.13 24.26
C ASP A 510 4.59 -4.98 23.26
N LEU A 511 4.30 -5.30 22.00
CA LEU A 511 4.03 -4.26 20.99
C LEU A 511 2.79 -3.45 21.36
N GLY A 512 1.72 -4.08 21.90
CA GLY A 512 0.57 -3.47 22.59
C GLY A 512 -0.16 -2.30 21.89
N LEU A 513 0.13 -2.06 20.61
CA LEU A 513 -0.12 -0.81 19.89
C LEU A 513 -0.63 -1.11 18.48
N PHE A 514 -1.25 -0.12 17.86
CA PHE A 514 -1.59 -0.20 16.44
C PHE A 514 -0.29 -0.16 15.63
N LEU A 515 -0.07 -1.18 14.80
CA LEU A 515 1.02 -1.19 13.83
C LEU A 515 0.64 -0.28 12.66
N ARG A 516 1.45 0.73 12.34
CA ARG A 516 1.11 1.74 11.31
C ARG A 516 1.89 1.59 10.02
N GLY A 517 3.08 1.01 10.09
CA GLY A 517 3.94 0.87 8.93
C GLY A 517 5.34 0.42 9.30
N PHE A 518 6.18 0.41 8.27
CA PHE A 518 7.59 0.07 8.38
C PHE A 518 8.41 1.13 7.64
N GLY A 519 9.72 1.06 7.81
CA GLY A 519 10.66 1.73 6.93
C GLY A 519 12.06 1.22 7.15
N GLU A 520 13.00 1.82 6.43
CA GLU A 520 14.37 1.32 6.33
C GLU A 520 15.34 2.50 6.27
N ASP A 521 16.53 2.31 6.83
CA ASP A 521 17.65 3.24 6.66
C ASP A 521 18.61 2.80 5.55
N THR A 522 19.62 3.62 5.27
CA THR A 522 20.65 3.28 4.24
C THR A 522 21.57 2.12 4.61
N ASN A 523 21.46 1.57 5.84
CA ASN A 523 22.20 0.38 6.28
C ASN A 523 21.34 -0.88 6.24
N HIS A 524 20.11 -0.75 5.73
CA HIS A 524 19.10 -1.79 5.69
C HIS A 524 18.58 -2.26 7.06
N ASP A 525 18.77 -1.45 8.10
CA ASP A 525 18.08 -1.67 9.37
C ASP A 525 16.61 -1.28 9.18
N MET A 526 15.70 -2.19 9.58
CA MET A 526 14.26 -1.98 9.49
C MET A 526 13.68 -1.36 10.76
N TYR A 527 12.66 -0.55 10.58
CA TYR A 527 11.93 0.16 11.61
C TYR A 527 10.45 -0.21 11.59
N VAL A 528 9.84 -0.20 12.77
CA VAL A 528 8.42 -0.41 13.00
C VAL A 528 7.82 0.90 13.50
N LEU A 529 6.70 1.32 12.91
CA LEU A 529 5.97 2.52 13.30
C LEU A 529 4.67 2.10 13.98
N THR A 530 4.39 2.68 15.15
CA THR A 530 3.23 2.32 15.96
C THR A 530 2.51 3.53 16.52
N ASN A 531 1.26 3.36 16.93
CA ASN A 531 0.47 4.40 17.59
C ASN A 531 -0.43 3.81 18.70
N ASP A 532 -0.72 4.59 19.75
CA ASP A 532 -1.69 4.17 20.78
C ASP A 532 -3.14 4.33 20.27
N VAL A 533 -3.38 5.21 19.29
CA VAL A 533 -4.69 5.46 18.69
C VAL A 533 -4.73 5.04 17.22
N GLY A 534 -5.89 4.59 16.76
CA GLY A 534 -6.04 3.97 15.45
C GLY A 534 -6.00 4.93 14.24
N GLY A 535 -6.29 6.21 14.44
CA GLY A 535 -6.37 7.20 13.35
C GLY A 535 -5.40 8.39 13.50
N PRO A 536 -5.40 9.31 12.54
CA PRO A 536 -4.59 10.53 12.56
C PRO A 536 -5.15 11.62 13.48
N ASP A 537 -5.26 11.33 14.78
CA ASP A 537 -5.80 12.27 15.76
C ASP A 537 -4.78 13.35 16.17
N LYS A 538 -4.90 14.53 15.54
CA LYS A 538 -4.09 15.74 15.83
C LYS A 538 -4.14 16.21 17.29
N SER A 539 -5.09 15.75 18.10
CA SER A 539 -5.13 16.04 19.54
C SER A 539 -4.17 15.18 20.37
N THR A 540 -3.53 14.19 19.73
CA THR A 540 -2.60 13.25 20.35
C THR A 540 -1.22 13.28 19.69
N SER A 541 -0.23 12.75 20.42
CA SER A 541 1.14 12.54 19.90
C SER A 541 1.70 11.24 20.49
N THR A 542 1.03 10.13 20.22
CA THR A 542 1.35 8.82 20.81
C THR A 542 2.23 7.94 19.91
N GLY A 543 2.54 8.43 18.70
CA GLY A 543 3.27 7.73 17.69
C GLY A 543 4.72 7.49 18.10
N LYS A 544 5.18 6.26 17.86
CA LYS A 544 6.51 5.78 18.22
C LYS A 544 7.16 5.08 17.05
N ILE A 545 8.49 5.19 17.01
CA ILE A 545 9.36 4.58 16.02
C ILE A 545 10.31 3.64 16.74
N TRP A 546 10.39 2.41 16.25
CA TRP A 546 11.19 1.36 16.84
C TRP A 546 12.15 0.77 15.81
N ARG A 547 13.42 0.60 16.15
CA ARG A 547 14.36 -0.18 15.34
C ARG A 547 14.23 -1.67 15.68
N ILE A 548 14.19 -2.52 14.66
CA ILE A 548 14.26 -3.98 14.83
C ILE A 548 15.69 -4.36 15.22
N VAL A 549 15.83 -5.04 16.34
CA VAL A 549 17.12 -5.50 16.89
C VAL A 549 17.05 -6.95 17.36
N SER A 550 18.19 -7.54 17.71
CA SER A 550 18.21 -8.87 18.34
C SER A 550 17.49 -8.84 19.70
N PRO A 551 16.70 -9.85 20.08
CA PRO A 551 16.07 -9.93 21.40
C PRO A 551 17.06 -9.74 22.57
N THR A 552 18.30 -10.22 22.42
CA THR A 552 19.35 -10.09 23.44
C THR A 552 19.82 -8.66 23.67
N ALA A 553 19.68 -7.77 22.68
CA ALA A 553 20.04 -6.36 22.80
C ALA A 553 19.11 -5.61 23.78
N ILE A 554 17.88 -6.12 23.97
CA ILE A 554 16.84 -5.51 24.79
C ILE A 554 16.77 -6.11 26.21
N SER A 555 17.50 -7.21 26.48
CA SER A 555 17.46 -7.89 27.78
C SER A 555 18.04 -7.02 28.92
N PRO A 556 17.39 -6.96 30.12
CA PRO A 556 17.87 -6.20 31.28
C PRO A 556 19.31 -6.53 31.72
N ALA A 557 19.77 -7.76 31.45
CA ALA A 557 21.13 -8.20 31.77
C ALA A 557 22.21 -7.43 30.98
N THR A 558 21.87 -6.92 29.80
CA THR A 558 22.81 -6.23 28.90
C THR A 558 22.91 -4.73 29.21
N GLN A 559 21.81 -4.08 29.63
CA GLN A 559 21.86 -2.67 30.09
C GLN A 559 22.66 -2.49 31.39
N ALA A 560 22.63 -3.48 32.30
CA ALA A 560 23.43 -3.48 33.53
C ALA A 560 24.96 -3.59 33.27
N ALA A 561 25.37 -4.11 32.11
CA ALA A 561 26.79 -4.26 31.75
C ALA A 561 27.39 -2.98 31.15
N VAL A 562 26.58 -2.13 30.51
CA VAL A 562 27.04 -0.86 29.91
C VAL A 562 27.15 0.25 30.97
N GLY A 563 26.34 0.19 32.03
CA GLY A 563 26.34 1.20 33.12
C GLY A 563 27.48 1.10 34.14
N ASN A 564 28.40 0.12 34.03
CA ASN A 564 29.43 -0.15 35.05
C ASN A 564 30.88 0.03 34.57
N LEU A 565 31.09 0.63 33.40
CA LEU A 565 32.43 1.00 32.89
C LEU A 565 32.65 2.52 32.94
N THR A 566 32.42 3.14 34.10
CA THR A 566 33.12 4.36 34.49
C THR A 566 33.87 4.06 35.77
N GLU A 567 35.16 3.78 35.60
CA GLU A 567 36.08 3.33 36.63
C GLU A 567 36.19 4.30 37.81
N ASN A 568 36.13 3.66 38.99
CA ASN A 568 36.83 4.09 40.19
C ASN A 568 38.29 4.44 39.86
N VAL A 569 38.63 5.72 39.83
CA VAL A 569 40.00 6.16 40.12
C VAL A 569 40.09 6.42 41.62
N THR A 570 40.43 5.35 42.34
CA THR A 570 40.75 5.41 43.76
C THR A 570 42.09 6.13 43.95
N ALA A 571 42.07 7.12 44.82
CA ALA A 571 43.25 7.78 45.36
C ALA A 571 44.25 6.78 45.97
N ILE A 572 45.54 6.98 45.71
CA ILE A 572 46.62 6.49 46.56
C ILE A 572 47.48 7.71 46.92
N ALA A 573 47.57 7.95 48.24
CA ALA A 573 48.42 8.95 48.86
C ALA A 573 49.73 8.31 49.39
N GLY A 574 50.80 9.11 49.43
CA GLY A 574 52.07 8.90 50.18
C GLY A 574 53.21 8.41 49.26
N GLU A 575 54.28 9.15 48.98
CA GLU A 575 55.28 9.83 49.85
C GLU A 575 55.91 11.05 49.15
#